data_AF-A0A1H8DVP4-F1
#
_entry.id   AF-A0A1H8DVP4-F1
#
_cell.length_a   1.000
_cell.length_b   1.000
_cell.length_c   1.000
_cell.angle_alpha   90.00
_cell.angle_beta   90.00
_cell.angle_gamma   90.00
#
_symmetry.space_group_name_H-M   'P 1'
#
loop_
_entity.id
_entity.type
_entity.pdbx_description
1 polymer ?
#
loop_
_entity_poly.entity_id
_entity_poly.type
_entity_poly.pdbx_seq_one_letter_code
_entity_poly.pdbx_strand_id
1 'polypeptide(L)'
;MFAAVSSFPADIPPTLSDLISASDTMYAAMSSTAPAYRFGFLRNVTLEGIEPYLRYHMLRMGLRPELIFGGYGSIRQDLILPDSPLVKHCPDLLVTAFMLEELDPHYGLPGWNASHSREELSAIFDALAASDAPTISLNTFIVPFRSETGTLIAAPDVASEVIRLNDFVRAFVREHSPRFCIMDWDRLAHRIGEAEAMDYRYWYISKAPFKRSFLDALARELTKVVLALKGHSKKCLVLDCDNTLWGGVVGEDGIEGIHLDGHDYPGRAYYDFQKTVLQLAERGVLITLCSKNNEQDVLDVLDKHPWSLLKRNHLSGFRINWDDKAANLIELAKELNLGLDAFVFVDDNRRELELIRQVLPQVTTLQVPDKLYEYPALLQRDGLFDTLITSQEDKLRTSLYQTEAQRKAERNQHPDLESYLLSLQLVVNIQVATDREAMRVVQLTQKTNQFNLTTRRYSDHDIARFRSSKDACVYTLSASDRFGSLGLVGVFIVQRRQETAVVDSLLMSCRALGRRLEVAFVLECMRRIVADWGILTWEAEYLSTAKNSQVADFWSTLGFALLEQAEGRRLYRLQAAMPEIDPPSFIHIERE
;
A
#
# COMPACT_ATOMS: atom_id res chain seq x y z
N MET A 1 -2.09 -12.15 16.89
CA MET A 1 -2.86 -11.55 17.99
C MET A 1 -3.32 -10.15 17.58
N PHE A 2 -4.19 -10.09 16.57
CA PHE A 2 -5.01 -8.91 16.25
C PHE A 2 -6.37 -9.51 16.00
N ALA A 3 -7.18 -9.63 17.06
CA ALA A 3 -8.59 -9.89 16.87
C ALA A 3 -9.10 -8.75 15.98
N ALA A 4 -9.84 -9.09 14.92
CA ALA A 4 -10.57 -8.12 14.14
C ALA A 4 -11.26 -7.18 15.13
N VAL A 5 -10.84 -5.92 15.16
CA VAL A 5 -11.53 -4.89 15.91
C VAL A 5 -12.91 -4.85 15.25
N SER A 6 -13.85 -5.52 15.91
CA SER A 6 -15.25 -5.63 15.55
C SER A 6 -15.73 -4.29 15.05
N SER A 7 -16.44 -4.30 13.92
CA SER A 7 -17.12 -3.19 13.26
C SER A 7 -17.60 -2.10 14.23
N PHE A 8 -16.71 -1.15 14.54
CA PHE A 8 -17.14 0.16 15.01
C PHE A 8 -17.76 0.86 13.79
N PRO A 9 -18.93 1.50 13.94
CA PRO A 9 -19.62 2.14 12.84
C PRO A 9 -18.67 3.03 12.03
N ALA A 10 -18.92 3.14 10.73
CA ALA A 10 -18.13 4.00 9.83
C ALA A 10 -18.14 5.48 10.25
N ASP A 11 -19.08 5.84 11.11
CA ASP A 11 -19.33 7.19 11.60
C ASP A 11 -18.32 7.61 12.67
N ILE A 12 -17.91 8.87 12.58
CA ILE A 12 -17.20 9.57 13.65
C ILE A 12 -18.16 9.58 14.85
N PRO A 13 -17.67 9.38 16.09
CA PRO A 13 -18.46 9.69 17.26
C PRO A 13 -19.07 11.10 17.13
N PRO A 14 -20.36 11.29 17.47
CA PRO A 14 -21.10 12.50 17.11
C PRO A 14 -20.54 13.77 17.76
N THR A 15 -19.78 13.64 18.85
CA THR A 15 -19.12 14.76 19.51
C THR A 15 -17.62 14.51 19.71
N LEU A 16 -16.86 15.60 19.84
CA LEU A 16 -15.44 15.56 20.18
C LEU A 16 -15.18 14.86 21.52
N SER A 17 -16.09 15.00 22.48
CA SER A 17 -16.00 14.34 23.79
C SER A 17 -16.12 12.82 23.65
N ASP A 18 -17.05 12.34 22.82
CA ASP A 18 -17.22 10.90 22.57
C ASP A 18 -15.99 10.31 21.89
N LEU A 19 -15.40 11.08 20.97
CA LEU A 19 -14.19 10.69 20.25
C LEU A 19 -12.97 10.57 21.18
N ILE A 20 -12.78 11.52 22.08
CA ILE A 20 -11.72 11.48 23.09
C ILE A 20 -11.95 10.28 24.02
N SER A 21 -13.17 10.11 24.54
CA SER A 21 -13.53 9.00 25.43
C SER A 21 -13.30 7.63 24.78
N ALA A 22 -13.68 7.47 23.51
CA ALA A 22 -13.43 6.25 22.76
C ALA A 22 -11.93 6.00 22.56
N SER A 23 -11.16 7.06 22.26
CA SER A 23 -9.70 6.97 22.11
C SER A 23 -8.99 6.60 23.40
N ASP A 24 -9.41 7.14 24.54
CA ASP A 24 -8.83 6.79 25.84
C ASP A 24 -9.13 5.34 26.21
N THR A 25 -10.35 4.87 25.93
CA THR A 25 -10.74 3.47 26.12
C THR A 25 -9.90 2.54 25.25
N MET A 26 -9.73 2.85 23.96
CA MET A 26 -8.88 2.07 23.05
C MET A 26 -7.42 2.08 23.50
N TYR A 27 -6.90 3.24 23.92
CA TYR A 27 -5.53 3.36 24.40
C TYR A 27 -5.29 2.52 25.67
N ALA A 28 -6.22 2.53 26.62
CA ALA A 28 -6.14 1.74 27.84
C ALA A 28 -6.21 0.22 27.57
N ALA A 29 -6.96 -0.19 26.55
CA ALA A 29 -7.05 -1.59 26.12
C ALA A 29 -5.85 -2.06 25.30
N MET A 30 -5.02 -1.13 24.76
CA MET A 30 -3.85 -1.47 23.98
C MET A 30 -2.69 -1.93 24.85
N SER A 31 -1.97 -2.95 24.37
CA SER A 31 -0.72 -3.39 25.01
C SER A 31 0.31 -2.26 25.05
N SER A 32 1.09 -2.19 26.13
CA SER A 32 2.24 -1.28 26.24
C SER A 32 3.29 -1.51 25.15
N THR A 33 3.27 -2.69 24.51
CA THR A 33 4.14 -3.07 23.38
C THR A 33 3.60 -2.68 22.01
N ALA A 34 2.45 -2.01 21.90
CA ALA A 34 1.89 -1.61 20.62
C ALA A 34 2.83 -0.63 19.89
N PRO A 35 3.08 -0.82 18.58
CA PRO A 35 4.03 0.00 17.85
C PRO A 35 3.56 1.46 17.77
N ALA A 36 4.48 2.38 18.06
CA ALA A 36 4.27 3.80 17.86
C ALA A 36 4.44 4.17 16.38
N TYR A 37 3.79 5.25 15.96
CA TYR A 37 3.95 5.85 14.64
C TYR A 37 4.06 7.36 14.78
N ARG A 38 5.18 7.93 14.35
CA ARG A 38 5.57 9.30 14.61
C ARG A 38 5.19 10.20 13.44
N PHE A 39 4.36 11.19 13.70
CA PHE A 39 3.97 12.24 12.77
C PHE A 39 4.70 13.53 13.10
N GLY A 40 5.35 14.12 12.10
CA GLY A 40 5.88 15.48 12.19
C GLY A 40 5.04 16.41 11.32
N PHE A 41 4.59 17.55 11.83
CA PHE A 41 3.83 18.53 11.06
C PHE A 41 4.68 19.78 10.79
N LEU A 42 4.96 20.03 9.51
CA LEU A 42 5.61 21.23 9.02
C LEU A 42 4.55 22.18 8.49
N ARG A 43 4.32 23.33 9.14
CA ARG A 43 3.11 24.12 8.91
C ARG A 43 3.35 25.61 8.99
N ASN A 44 2.49 26.38 8.33
CA ASN A 44 2.37 27.83 8.52
C ASN A 44 1.00 28.23 9.10
N VAL A 45 0.18 27.24 9.47
CA VAL A 45 -1.14 27.42 10.10
C VAL A 45 -1.30 26.54 11.32
N THR A 46 -2.29 26.86 12.13
CA THR A 46 -2.71 26.09 13.32
C THR A 46 -3.46 24.83 12.90
N LEU A 47 -2.91 23.67 13.23
CA LEU A 47 -3.46 22.35 12.85
C LEU A 47 -3.58 21.40 14.05
N GLU A 48 -3.22 21.83 15.25
CA GLU A 48 -3.20 21.03 16.48
C GLU A 48 -4.57 20.38 16.77
N GLY A 49 -5.67 21.03 16.33
CA GLY A 49 -7.02 20.48 16.42
C GLY A 49 -7.24 19.14 15.69
N ILE A 50 -6.30 18.67 14.85
CA ILE A 50 -6.35 17.35 14.20
C ILE A 50 -6.09 16.20 15.18
N GLU A 51 -5.37 16.45 16.28
CA GLU A 51 -4.84 15.41 17.17
C GLU A 51 -5.90 14.40 17.64
N PRO A 52 -7.08 14.81 18.14
CA PRO A 52 -8.08 13.86 18.59
C PRO A 52 -8.50 12.90 17.48
N TYR A 53 -8.77 13.43 16.28
CA TYR A 53 -9.24 12.66 15.13
C TYR A 53 -8.19 11.67 14.63
N LEU A 54 -6.93 12.12 14.49
CA LEU A 54 -5.85 11.24 14.06
C LEU A 54 -5.57 10.15 15.10
N ARG A 55 -5.65 10.50 16.39
CA ARG A 55 -5.56 9.53 17.49
C ARG A 55 -6.65 8.47 17.40
N TYR A 56 -7.90 8.87 17.22
CA TYR A 56 -9.02 7.94 17.07
C TYR A 56 -8.81 6.95 15.91
N HIS A 57 -8.51 7.44 14.71
CA HIS A 57 -8.38 6.59 13.51
C HIS A 57 -7.16 5.66 13.59
N MET A 58 -6.02 6.12 14.11
CA MET A 58 -4.81 5.31 14.26
C MET A 58 -4.97 4.21 15.32
N LEU A 59 -5.62 4.52 16.45
CA LEU A 59 -5.86 3.53 17.51
C LEU A 59 -6.82 2.42 17.04
N ARG A 60 -7.80 2.73 16.19
CA ARG A 60 -8.65 1.72 15.54
C ARG A 60 -7.87 0.72 14.69
N MET A 61 -6.70 1.12 14.20
CA MET A 61 -5.77 0.24 13.48
C MET A 61 -4.77 -0.48 14.40
N GLY A 62 -4.81 -0.22 15.70
CA GLY A 62 -3.85 -0.77 16.66
C GLY A 62 -2.48 -0.09 16.63
N LEU A 63 -2.38 1.13 16.11
CA LEU A 63 -1.15 1.94 16.12
C LEU A 63 -1.27 3.11 17.10
N ARG A 64 -0.22 3.38 17.87
CA ARG A 64 -0.18 4.55 18.76
C ARG A 64 0.45 5.73 18.03
N PRO A 65 -0.29 6.80 17.71
CA PRO A 65 0.31 7.95 17.06
C PRO A 65 1.03 8.83 18.07
N GLU A 66 2.21 9.30 17.69
CA GLU A 66 2.96 10.34 18.39
C GLU A 66 3.04 11.54 17.45
N LEU A 67 2.63 12.73 17.91
CA LEU A 67 2.53 13.91 17.06
C LEU A 67 3.49 14.97 17.57
N ILE A 68 4.24 15.58 16.66
CA ILE A 68 4.98 16.80 16.92
C ILE A 68 4.66 17.86 15.88
N PHE A 69 4.51 19.10 16.33
CA PHE A 69 4.22 20.24 15.47
C PHE A 69 5.46 21.15 15.43
N GLY A 70 5.94 21.44 14.22
CA GLY A 70 7.00 22.42 13.98
C GLY A 70 6.57 23.83 14.41
N GLY A 71 7.55 24.74 14.48
CA GLY A 71 7.31 26.14 14.80
C GLY A 71 6.60 26.88 13.68
N TYR A 72 5.98 28.02 14.01
CA TYR A 72 5.38 28.90 13.00
C TYR A 72 6.46 29.67 12.25
N GLY A 73 6.42 29.62 10.92
CA GLY A 73 7.32 30.40 10.06
C GLY A 73 8.79 29.96 10.09
N SER A 74 9.12 28.89 10.81
CA SER A 74 10.47 28.32 10.94
C SER A 74 10.71 27.15 9.97
N ILE A 75 9.94 27.05 8.88
CA ILE A 75 9.87 25.87 7.99
C ILE A 75 11.27 25.32 7.62
N ARG A 76 12.19 26.18 7.16
CA ARG A 76 13.56 25.73 6.81
C ARG A 76 14.42 25.39 8.03
N GLN A 77 14.27 26.15 9.12
CA GLN A 77 15.03 25.92 10.35
C GLN A 77 14.63 24.60 11.00
N ASP A 78 13.34 24.27 10.98
CA ASP A 78 12.80 23.02 11.54
C ASP A 78 13.27 21.78 10.77
N LEU A 79 13.64 21.93 9.49
CA LEU A 79 14.18 20.84 8.67
C LEU A 79 15.70 20.68 8.75
N ILE A 80 16.44 21.78 8.94
CA ILE A 80 17.90 21.80 8.78
C ILE A 80 18.63 21.79 10.12
N LEU A 81 18.09 22.44 11.16
CA LEU A 81 18.79 22.54 12.44
C LEU A 81 18.74 21.20 13.17
N PRO A 82 19.90 20.58 13.51
CA PRO A 82 19.93 19.30 14.22
C PRO A 82 19.22 19.34 15.58
N ASP A 83 19.14 20.54 16.17
CA ASP A 83 18.50 20.76 17.46
C ASP A 83 16.98 20.94 17.40
N SER A 84 16.38 21.02 16.20
CA SER A 84 14.95 21.25 16.05
C SER A 84 14.14 20.12 16.69
N PRO A 85 12.98 20.41 17.31
CA PRO A 85 12.12 19.36 17.88
C PRO A 85 11.69 18.35 16.82
N LEU A 86 11.43 18.81 15.59
CA LEU A 86 11.00 17.98 14.46
C LEU A 86 12.08 16.99 14.02
N VAL A 87 13.35 17.44 13.92
CA VAL A 87 14.49 16.57 13.59
C VAL A 87 14.74 15.57 14.71
N LYS A 88 14.73 15.99 15.97
CA LYS A 88 14.91 15.08 17.12
C LYS A 88 13.82 14.02 17.24
N HIS A 89 12.61 14.34 16.80
CA HIS A 89 11.49 13.40 16.81
C HIS A 89 11.65 12.27 15.76
N CYS A 90 12.44 12.51 14.71
CA CYS A 90 12.66 11.58 13.59
C CYS A 90 11.34 11.00 13.05
N PRO A 91 10.43 11.83 12.49
CA PRO A 91 9.08 11.40 12.13
C PRO A 91 9.10 10.26 11.09
N ASP A 92 8.18 9.29 11.25
CA ASP A 92 7.94 8.24 10.26
C ASP A 92 7.14 8.78 9.06
N LEU A 93 6.30 9.80 9.29
CA LEU A 93 5.64 10.59 8.25
C LEU A 93 5.76 12.08 8.59
N LEU A 94 6.40 12.82 7.69
CA LEU A 94 6.41 14.28 7.74
C LEU A 94 5.24 14.82 6.90
N VAL A 95 4.38 15.65 7.48
CA VAL A 95 3.17 16.19 6.86
C VAL A 95 3.32 17.69 6.69
N THR A 96 3.19 18.20 5.47
CA THR A 96 3.10 19.65 5.25
C THR A 96 1.68 20.14 5.42
N ALA A 97 1.55 21.34 5.97
CA ALA A 97 0.27 22.02 6.16
C ALA A 97 0.46 23.50 5.86
N PHE A 98 0.45 23.83 4.57
CA PHE A 98 0.70 25.17 4.06
C PHE A 98 -0.56 25.81 3.46
N MET A 99 -0.88 27.02 3.92
CA MET A 99 -1.83 27.93 3.27
C MET A 99 -1.07 28.98 2.46
N LEU A 100 -1.56 29.34 1.26
CA LEU A 100 -0.90 30.33 0.39
C LEU A 100 -0.92 31.71 1.02
N GLU A 101 -1.97 32.05 1.76
CA GLU A 101 -2.15 33.31 2.47
C GLU A 101 -1.01 33.63 3.44
N GLU A 102 -0.33 32.61 3.97
CA GLU A 102 0.80 32.75 4.90
C GLU A 102 2.15 32.48 4.23
N LEU A 103 2.17 31.91 3.01
CA LEU A 103 3.40 31.78 2.21
C LEU A 103 3.67 33.08 1.44
N ASP A 104 2.66 33.60 0.75
CA ASP A 104 2.79 34.75 -0.12
C ASP A 104 1.94 35.93 0.40
N PRO A 105 2.56 37.01 0.91
CA PRO A 105 1.82 38.16 1.42
C PRO A 105 1.06 38.94 0.34
N HIS A 106 1.34 38.69 -0.94
CA HIS A 106 0.62 39.30 -2.07
C HIS A 106 -0.53 38.44 -2.59
N TYR A 107 -0.73 37.25 -2.02
CA TYR A 107 -1.82 36.35 -2.42
C TYR A 107 -3.18 37.06 -2.36
N GLY A 108 -3.98 36.92 -3.42
CA GLY A 108 -5.31 37.52 -3.53
C GLY A 108 -5.33 39.01 -3.89
N LEU A 109 -4.17 39.67 -4.04
CA LEU A 109 -4.12 41.05 -4.54
C LEU A 109 -4.34 41.09 -6.07
N PRO A 110 -4.88 42.20 -6.62
CA PRO A 110 -5.07 42.34 -8.06
C PRO A 110 -3.76 42.14 -8.84
N GLY A 111 -3.79 41.24 -9.83
CA GLY A 111 -2.63 40.91 -10.66
C GLY A 111 -1.62 39.95 -10.00
N TRP A 112 -1.96 39.37 -8.85
CA TRP A 112 -1.17 38.28 -8.26
C TRP A 112 -0.99 37.13 -9.26
N ASN A 113 0.19 36.54 -9.27
CA ASN A 113 0.49 35.34 -10.03
C ASN A 113 1.35 34.38 -9.19
N ALA A 114 1.29 33.10 -9.54
CA ALA A 114 1.91 32.03 -8.78
C ALA A 114 3.45 32.00 -8.77
N SER A 115 4.14 32.89 -9.51
CA SER A 115 5.58 32.75 -9.75
C SER A 115 6.41 32.83 -8.47
N HIS A 116 6.11 33.82 -7.61
CA HIS A 116 6.83 33.98 -6.34
C HIS A 116 6.58 32.78 -5.40
N SER A 117 5.32 32.41 -5.22
CA SER A 117 4.96 31.25 -4.37
C SER A 117 5.57 29.96 -4.91
N ARG A 118 5.67 29.80 -6.24
CA ARG A 118 6.33 28.65 -6.87
C ARG A 118 7.83 28.60 -6.57
N GLU A 119 8.52 29.73 -6.64
CA GLU A 119 9.95 29.81 -6.30
C GLU A 119 10.20 29.45 -4.83
N GLU A 120 9.37 29.98 -3.93
CA GLU A 120 9.45 29.65 -2.51
C GLU A 120 9.18 28.17 -2.25
N LEU A 121 8.12 27.61 -2.85
CA LEU A 121 7.80 26.19 -2.74
C LEU A 121 8.90 25.30 -3.31
N SER A 122 9.51 25.67 -4.44
CA SER A 122 10.63 24.92 -5.00
C SER A 122 11.75 24.78 -3.97
N ALA A 123 12.11 25.87 -3.31
CA ALA A 123 13.18 25.85 -2.33
C ALA A 123 12.80 25.14 -1.02
N ILE A 124 11.51 25.12 -0.64
CA ILE A 124 11.01 24.25 0.44
C ILE A 124 11.08 22.78 0.03
N PHE A 125 10.69 22.46 -1.20
CA PHE A 125 10.70 21.09 -1.73
C PHE A 125 12.12 20.53 -1.83
N ASP A 126 13.09 21.33 -2.23
CA ASP A 126 14.51 20.97 -2.22
C ASP A 126 15.00 20.64 -0.80
N ALA A 127 14.62 21.45 0.19
CA ALA A 127 14.96 21.19 1.59
C ALA A 127 14.28 19.92 2.14
N LEU A 128 13.03 19.67 1.75
CA LEU A 128 12.32 18.44 2.10
C LEU A 128 12.97 17.21 1.47
N ALA A 129 13.36 17.30 0.20
CA ALA A 129 14.04 16.22 -0.52
C ALA A 129 15.40 15.89 0.11
N ALA A 130 16.11 16.91 0.62
CA ALA A 130 17.38 16.76 1.32
C ALA A 130 17.25 16.27 2.78
N SER A 131 16.05 16.28 3.37
CA SER A 131 15.83 15.80 4.74
C SER A 131 16.01 14.28 4.86
N ASP A 132 16.10 13.76 6.09
CA ASP A 132 16.13 12.31 6.35
C ASP A 132 14.74 11.67 6.53
N ALA A 133 13.66 12.44 6.37
CA ALA A 133 12.30 11.93 6.57
C ALA A 133 11.97 10.81 5.55
N PRO A 134 11.57 9.61 6.01
CA PRO A 134 11.39 8.44 5.14
C PRO A 134 10.14 8.54 4.25
N THR A 135 9.13 9.29 4.68
CA THR A 135 7.97 9.63 3.85
C THR A 135 7.51 11.06 4.15
N ILE A 136 7.18 11.79 3.09
CA ILE A 136 6.77 13.19 3.14
C ILE A 136 5.44 13.35 2.41
N SER A 137 4.49 13.95 3.09
CA SER A 137 3.17 14.23 2.57
C SER A 137 3.06 15.71 2.25
N LEU A 138 2.82 16.04 0.98
CA LEU A 138 2.65 17.41 0.51
C LEU A 138 1.17 17.73 0.32
N ASN A 139 0.73 18.84 0.91
CA ASN A 139 -0.62 19.33 0.70
C ASN A 139 -0.77 20.12 -0.61
N THR A 140 -1.89 19.96 -1.30
CA THR A 140 -2.33 20.94 -2.31
C THR A 140 -2.89 22.20 -1.62
N PHE A 141 -3.08 23.26 -2.39
CA PHE A 141 -3.71 24.51 -1.95
C PHE A 141 -5.17 24.53 -2.38
N ILE A 142 -6.05 25.00 -1.50
CA ILE A 142 -7.48 25.08 -1.77
C ILE A 142 -7.72 26.18 -2.82
N VAL A 143 -8.29 25.82 -3.96
CA VAL A 143 -8.69 26.79 -4.98
C VAL A 143 -9.80 27.67 -4.37
N PRO A 144 -9.73 29.01 -4.48
CA PRO A 144 -10.75 29.89 -3.94
C PRO A 144 -12.16 29.46 -4.34
N PHE A 145 -13.05 29.29 -3.36
CA PHE A 145 -14.45 28.93 -3.59
C PHE A 145 -15.24 30.03 -4.31
N ARG A 146 -14.72 31.26 -4.29
CA ARG A 146 -15.35 32.45 -4.87
C ARG A 146 -14.38 33.05 -5.87
N SER A 147 -14.90 33.42 -7.03
CA SER A 147 -14.16 34.17 -8.04
C SER A 147 -14.20 35.66 -7.71
N GLU A 148 -13.04 36.31 -7.73
CA GLU A 148 -12.89 37.76 -7.62
C GLU A 148 -13.31 38.51 -8.91
N THR A 149 -13.42 37.80 -10.04
CA THR A 149 -13.87 38.35 -11.33
C THR A 149 -15.34 38.03 -11.62
N GLY A 150 -16.01 37.27 -10.75
CA GLY A 150 -17.42 36.88 -10.91
C GLY A 150 -17.62 35.95 -12.12
N THR A 151 -18.51 36.32 -13.05
CA THR A 151 -18.78 35.52 -14.27
C THR A 151 -17.88 35.90 -15.45
N LEU A 152 -16.96 36.86 -15.29
CA LEU A 152 -16.03 37.28 -16.33
C LEU A 152 -14.82 36.32 -16.39
N ILE A 153 -14.86 35.38 -17.34
CA ILE A 153 -13.86 34.33 -17.56
C ILE A 153 -12.65 34.84 -18.40
N ALA A 154 -12.62 36.11 -18.76
CA ALA A 154 -11.74 36.61 -19.83
C ALA A 154 -10.25 36.77 -19.43
N ALA A 155 -9.88 36.65 -18.15
CA ALA A 155 -8.50 36.81 -17.67
C ALA A 155 -8.11 35.69 -16.69
N PRO A 156 -6.81 35.33 -16.59
CA PRO A 156 -6.31 34.48 -15.52
C PRO A 156 -6.67 35.09 -14.17
N ASP A 157 -7.40 34.34 -13.36
CA ASP A 157 -7.78 34.70 -11.99
C ASP A 157 -6.92 33.92 -10.98
N VAL A 158 -7.03 34.27 -9.70
CA VAL A 158 -6.33 33.63 -8.59
C VAL A 158 -6.60 32.12 -8.60
N ALA A 159 -7.82 31.69 -8.91
CA ALA A 159 -8.15 30.28 -9.02
C ALA A 159 -7.30 29.56 -10.08
N SER A 160 -7.16 30.13 -11.28
CA SER A 160 -6.31 29.57 -12.34
C SER A 160 -4.84 29.46 -11.95
N GLU A 161 -4.32 30.43 -11.18
CA GLU A 161 -2.95 30.44 -10.68
C GLU A 161 -2.74 29.39 -9.57
N VAL A 162 -3.71 29.22 -8.68
CA VAL A 162 -3.68 28.16 -7.65
C VAL A 162 -3.74 26.77 -8.28
N ILE A 163 -4.54 26.58 -9.35
CA ILE A 163 -4.55 25.33 -10.11
C ILE A 163 -3.16 25.04 -10.69
N ARG A 164 -2.49 26.04 -11.28
CA ARG A 164 -1.10 25.89 -11.79
C ARG A 164 -0.11 25.51 -10.69
N LEU A 165 -0.25 26.08 -9.48
CA LEU A 165 0.57 25.69 -8.33
C LEU A 165 0.29 24.24 -7.92
N ASN A 166 -0.99 23.84 -7.86
CA ASN A 166 -1.36 22.46 -7.54
C ASN A 166 -0.81 21.46 -8.55
N ASP A 167 -0.79 21.80 -9.84
CA ASP A 167 -0.16 20.98 -10.87
C ASP A 167 1.36 20.86 -10.65
N PHE A 168 2.02 21.94 -10.23
CA PHE A 168 3.43 21.91 -9.83
C PHE A 168 3.67 20.99 -8.62
N VAL A 169 2.86 21.07 -7.56
CA VAL A 169 2.94 20.15 -6.41
C VAL A 169 2.77 18.69 -6.84
N ARG A 170 1.75 18.41 -7.68
CA ARG A 170 1.49 17.04 -8.17
C ARG A 170 2.62 16.51 -9.07
N ALA A 171 3.22 17.36 -9.89
CA ALA A 171 4.37 17.00 -10.71
C ALA A 171 5.56 16.60 -9.83
N PHE A 172 5.88 17.43 -8.82
CA PHE A 172 6.96 17.15 -7.88
C PHE A 172 6.75 15.84 -7.11
N VAL A 173 5.54 15.62 -6.55
CA VAL A 173 5.20 14.37 -5.85
C VAL A 173 5.34 13.16 -6.77
N ARG A 174 4.94 13.27 -8.04
CA ARG A 174 5.04 12.17 -9.00
C ARG A 174 6.49 11.81 -9.31
N GLU A 175 7.34 12.81 -9.47
CA GLU A 175 8.78 12.65 -9.74
C GLU A 175 9.51 12.01 -8.56
N HIS A 176 9.14 12.36 -7.33
CA HIS A 176 9.78 11.89 -6.10
C HIS A 176 8.99 10.79 -5.37
N SER A 177 8.01 10.18 -6.05
CA SER A 177 7.26 9.04 -5.53
C SER A 177 8.18 7.82 -5.44
N PRO A 178 8.08 6.97 -4.40
CA PRO A 178 7.03 6.94 -3.38
C PRO A 178 7.33 7.68 -2.09
N ARG A 179 8.52 8.29 -1.98
CA ARG A 179 8.92 9.02 -0.78
C ARG A 179 8.00 10.21 -0.54
N PHE A 180 7.56 10.86 -1.60
CA PHE A 180 6.57 11.92 -1.54
C PHE A 180 5.17 11.39 -1.89
N CYS A 181 4.16 11.78 -1.11
CA CYS A 181 2.76 11.49 -1.37
C CYS A 181 1.91 12.76 -1.31
N ILE A 182 0.78 12.76 -2.01
CA ILE A 182 -0.11 13.92 -2.11
C ILE A 182 -1.20 13.84 -1.04
N MET A 183 -1.42 14.96 -0.34
CA MET A 183 -2.60 15.20 0.48
C MET A 183 -3.43 16.29 -0.16
N ASP A 184 -4.47 15.86 -0.84
CA ASP A 184 -5.22 16.74 -1.73
C ASP A 184 -6.26 17.58 -0.96
N TRP A 185 -5.78 18.61 -0.27
CA TRP A 185 -6.63 19.54 0.50
C TRP A 185 -7.69 20.20 -0.39
N ASP A 186 -7.35 20.56 -1.62
CA ASP A 186 -8.29 21.12 -2.58
C ASP A 186 -9.47 20.18 -2.83
N ARG A 187 -9.18 18.93 -3.19
CA ARG A 187 -10.22 17.91 -3.41
C ARG A 187 -11.00 17.61 -2.14
N LEU A 188 -10.34 17.59 -0.99
CA LEU A 188 -10.96 17.35 0.31
C LEU A 188 -11.94 18.46 0.67
N ALA A 189 -11.53 19.71 0.49
CA ALA A 189 -12.35 20.89 0.77
C ALA A 189 -13.55 20.97 -0.17
N HIS A 190 -13.38 20.66 -1.47
CA HIS A 190 -14.48 20.61 -2.42
C HIS A 190 -15.48 19.48 -2.14
N ARG A 191 -15.02 18.31 -1.67
CA ARG A 191 -15.90 17.20 -1.26
C ARG A 191 -16.77 17.57 -0.04
N ILE A 192 -16.21 18.34 0.89
CA ILE A 192 -16.88 18.74 2.15
C ILE A 192 -17.74 20.00 1.94
N GLY A 193 -17.30 20.89 1.06
CA GLY A 193 -17.86 22.23 0.83
C GLY A 193 -17.28 23.29 1.76
N GLU A 194 -17.15 24.53 1.27
CA GLU A 194 -16.56 25.68 1.99
C GLU A 194 -17.14 25.82 3.41
N ALA A 195 -18.47 25.77 3.51
CA ALA A 195 -19.19 26.00 4.76
C ALA A 195 -18.83 24.97 5.85
N GLU A 196 -18.54 23.72 5.49
CA GLU A 196 -18.19 22.67 6.45
C GLU A 196 -16.68 22.45 6.57
N ALA A 197 -15.89 22.96 5.62
CA ALA A 197 -14.44 22.85 5.63
C ALA A 197 -13.75 23.98 6.40
N MET A 198 -14.18 25.23 6.17
CA MET A 198 -13.47 26.43 6.62
C MET A 198 -14.09 27.06 7.87
N ASP A 199 -13.27 27.44 8.85
CA ASP A 199 -13.65 28.31 9.98
C ASP A 199 -12.93 29.65 9.89
N TYR A 200 -13.54 30.58 9.14
CA TYR A 200 -12.99 31.93 8.99
C TYR A 200 -12.86 32.70 10.31
N ARG A 201 -13.64 32.35 11.35
CA ARG A 201 -13.52 33.02 12.65
C ARG A 201 -12.17 32.70 13.30
N TYR A 202 -11.83 31.41 13.37
CA TYR A 202 -10.55 30.98 13.94
C TYR A 202 -9.37 31.16 12.99
N TRP A 203 -9.63 31.28 11.68
CA TRP A 203 -8.63 31.76 10.74
C TRP A 203 -8.10 33.14 11.14
N TYR A 204 -8.98 34.12 11.33
CA TYR A 204 -8.56 35.49 11.67
C TYR A 204 -8.06 35.64 13.11
N ILE A 205 -8.59 34.86 14.06
CA ILE A 205 -8.21 34.97 15.49
C ILE A 205 -6.87 34.27 15.78
N SER A 206 -6.68 33.08 15.20
CA SER A 206 -5.61 32.17 15.63
C SER A 206 -5.02 31.36 14.49
N LYS A 207 -5.19 31.77 13.22
CA LYS A 207 -4.66 31.07 12.04
C LYS A 207 -5.04 29.59 11.98
N ALA A 208 -6.21 29.23 12.50
CA ALA A 208 -6.74 27.87 12.49
C ALA A 208 -7.90 27.79 11.47
N PRO A 209 -7.62 27.46 10.19
CA PRO A 209 -8.58 27.64 9.11
C PRO A 209 -9.66 26.56 9.05
N PHE A 210 -9.51 25.43 9.74
CA PHE A 210 -10.32 24.25 9.48
C PHE A 210 -11.35 23.94 10.57
N LYS A 211 -12.54 23.56 10.11
CA LYS A 211 -13.59 22.98 10.95
C LYS A 211 -13.33 21.50 11.21
N ARG A 212 -14.09 20.96 12.17
CA ARG A 212 -14.06 19.55 12.59
C ARG A 212 -14.20 18.57 11.42
N SER A 213 -15.10 18.85 10.49
CA SER A 213 -15.37 17.99 9.32
C SER A 213 -14.12 17.83 8.44
N PHE A 214 -13.38 18.93 8.20
CA PHE A 214 -12.13 18.87 7.44
C PHE A 214 -11.02 18.18 8.22
N LEU A 215 -10.87 18.48 9.52
CA LEU A 215 -9.84 17.86 10.36
C LEU A 215 -10.01 16.34 10.46
N ASP A 216 -11.26 15.84 10.62
CA ASP A 216 -11.52 14.40 10.60
C ASP A 216 -11.20 13.78 9.25
N ALA A 217 -11.66 14.41 8.16
CA ALA A 217 -11.42 13.90 6.82
C ALA A 217 -9.92 13.89 6.50
N LEU A 218 -9.17 14.91 6.92
CA LEU A 218 -7.72 14.98 6.80
C LEU A 218 -7.04 13.85 7.61
N ALA A 219 -7.48 13.62 8.85
CA ALA A 219 -6.98 12.53 9.68
C ALA A 219 -7.22 11.15 9.04
N ARG A 220 -8.38 10.94 8.40
CA ARG A 220 -8.67 9.71 7.64
C ARG A 220 -7.73 9.55 6.44
N GLU A 221 -7.51 10.59 5.65
CA GLU A 221 -6.59 10.51 4.50
C GLU A 221 -5.14 10.24 4.96
N LEU A 222 -4.67 10.84 6.05
CA LEU A 222 -3.35 10.52 6.63
C LEU A 222 -3.28 9.06 7.10
N THR A 223 -4.35 8.57 7.71
CA THR A 223 -4.45 7.17 8.15
C THR A 223 -4.34 6.20 6.98
N LYS A 224 -4.90 6.52 5.80
CA LYS A 224 -4.74 5.73 4.57
C LYS A 224 -3.30 5.66 4.09
N VAL A 225 -2.55 6.77 4.19
CA VAL A 225 -1.11 6.78 3.88
C VAL A 225 -0.37 5.80 4.80
N VAL A 226 -0.68 5.81 6.11
CA VAL A 226 -0.07 4.87 7.06
C VAL A 226 -0.46 3.42 6.78
N LEU A 227 -1.72 3.14 6.43
CA LEU A 227 -2.17 1.81 6.01
C LEU A 227 -1.35 1.28 4.84
N ALA A 228 -1.12 2.12 3.83
CA ALA A 228 -0.34 1.79 2.66
C ALA A 228 1.13 1.53 3.01
N LEU A 229 1.75 2.36 3.87
CA LEU A 229 3.15 2.20 4.31
C LEU A 229 3.36 0.96 5.19
N LYS A 230 2.40 0.60 6.03
CA LYS A 230 2.49 -0.58 6.90
C LYS A 230 2.14 -1.89 6.17
N GLY A 231 1.81 -1.82 4.88
CA GLY A 231 1.51 -3.00 4.07
C GLY A 231 0.18 -3.65 4.45
N HIS A 232 -0.75 -2.87 5.01
CA HIS A 232 -2.11 -3.32 5.36
C HIS A 232 -3.11 -3.18 4.20
N SER A 233 -2.67 -2.68 3.04
CA SER A 233 -3.48 -2.63 1.83
C SER A 233 -3.91 -4.02 1.38
N LYS A 234 -5.17 -4.12 0.99
CA LYS A 234 -5.82 -5.30 0.45
C LYS A 234 -5.38 -5.51 -1.00
N LYS A 235 -5.39 -6.76 -1.45
CA LYS A 235 -4.86 -7.18 -2.74
C LYS A 235 -5.90 -7.84 -3.63
N CYS A 236 -6.98 -8.36 -3.03
CA CYS A 236 -8.03 -9.07 -3.75
C CYS A 236 -9.40 -8.51 -3.37
N LEU A 237 -10.18 -8.17 -4.39
CA LEU A 237 -11.59 -7.86 -4.28
C LEU A 237 -12.37 -9.09 -4.75
N VAL A 238 -13.20 -9.62 -3.87
CA VAL A 238 -14.13 -10.71 -4.14
C VAL A 238 -15.54 -10.14 -4.18
N LEU A 239 -16.25 -10.41 -5.25
CA LEU A 239 -17.60 -9.88 -5.47
C LEU A 239 -18.59 -11.03 -5.53
N ASP A 240 -19.71 -10.88 -4.84
CA ASP A 240 -20.94 -11.58 -5.20
C ASP A 240 -21.46 -11.07 -6.56
N CYS A 241 -22.43 -11.78 -7.17
CA CYS A 241 -22.97 -11.42 -8.48
C CYS A 241 -24.34 -10.75 -8.41
N ASP A 242 -25.38 -11.48 -7.99
CA ASP A 242 -26.74 -10.96 -7.94
C ASP A 242 -26.86 -9.84 -6.90
N ASN A 243 -27.62 -8.79 -7.21
CA ASN A 243 -27.73 -7.55 -6.40
C ASN A 243 -26.40 -6.86 -6.04
N THR A 244 -25.27 -7.32 -6.59
CA THR A 244 -23.91 -6.82 -6.31
C THR A 244 -23.23 -6.28 -7.57
N LEU A 245 -23.19 -7.06 -8.66
CA LEU A 245 -22.68 -6.63 -9.97
C LEU A 245 -23.77 -6.07 -10.89
N TRP A 246 -25.01 -6.46 -10.63
CA TRP A 246 -26.25 -6.02 -11.27
C TRP A 246 -27.37 -6.13 -10.24
N GLY A 247 -28.53 -5.49 -10.47
CA GLY A 247 -29.72 -5.70 -9.65
C GLY A 247 -30.57 -6.87 -10.17
N GLY A 248 -31.21 -7.61 -9.30
CA GLY A 248 -32.01 -8.80 -9.66
C GLY A 248 -31.22 -10.10 -9.59
N VAL A 249 -31.91 -11.21 -9.83
CA VAL A 249 -31.40 -12.58 -9.72
C VAL A 249 -31.36 -13.21 -11.12
N VAL A 250 -30.16 -13.39 -11.68
CA VAL A 250 -30.02 -13.81 -13.08
C VAL A 250 -30.71 -15.15 -13.39
N GLY A 251 -30.72 -16.08 -12.44
CA GLY A 251 -31.37 -17.39 -12.60
C GLY A 251 -32.90 -17.32 -12.65
N GLU A 252 -33.51 -16.25 -12.14
CA GLU A 252 -34.96 -16.03 -12.11
C GLU A 252 -35.40 -15.04 -13.20
N ASP A 253 -34.70 -13.91 -13.29
CA ASP A 253 -35.04 -12.79 -14.17
C ASP A 253 -34.49 -12.96 -15.60
N GLY A 254 -33.46 -13.79 -15.75
CA GLY A 254 -32.70 -13.91 -17.00
C GLY A 254 -31.85 -12.68 -17.31
N ILE A 255 -31.03 -12.78 -18.36
CA ILE A 255 -30.06 -11.74 -18.75
C ILE A 255 -30.76 -10.42 -19.13
N GLU A 256 -31.94 -10.48 -19.74
CA GLU A 256 -32.70 -9.29 -20.14
C GLU A 256 -33.48 -8.64 -18.98
N GLY A 257 -33.67 -9.38 -17.87
CA GLY A 257 -34.45 -8.93 -16.71
C GLY A 257 -33.63 -8.27 -15.61
N ILE A 258 -32.32 -8.53 -15.56
CA ILE A 258 -31.43 -7.92 -14.55
C ILE A 258 -31.25 -6.42 -14.80
N HIS A 259 -31.10 -5.66 -13.71
CA HIS A 259 -30.84 -4.24 -13.73
C HIS A 259 -29.33 -3.96 -13.88
N LEU A 260 -28.89 -3.86 -15.12
CA LEU A 260 -27.56 -3.38 -15.47
C LEU A 260 -27.67 -2.49 -16.71
N ASP A 261 -27.49 -1.18 -16.54
CA ASP A 261 -27.72 -0.24 -17.63
C ASP A 261 -26.72 0.91 -17.62
N GLY A 262 -26.31 1.38 -18.80
CA GLY A 262 -25.34 2.46 -18.97
C GLY A 262 -25.92 3.85 -18.71
N HIS A 263 -27.24 4.00 -18.57
CA HIS A 263 -27.96 5.26 -18.57
C HIS A 263 -28.96 5.39 -17.41
N ASP A 264 -29.80 4.38 -17.20
CA ASP A 264 -30.99 4.47 -16.35
C ASP A 264 -30.82 3.85 -14.95
N TYR A 265 -31.48 4.45 -13.96
CA TYR A 265 -31.52 3.94 -12.58
C TYR A 265 -32.57 2.81 -12.45
N PRO A 266 -32.29 1.70 -11.72
CA PRO A 266 -31.13 1.48 -10.84
C PRO A 266 -29.88 0.91 -11.51
N GLY A 267 -29.98 0.39 -12.74
CA GLY A 267 -28.88 -0.28 -13.45
C GLY A 267 -27.61 0.56 -13.57
N ARG A 268 -27.75 1.88 -13.69
CA ARG A 268 -26.63 2.83 -13.75
C ARG A 268 -25.72 2.81 -12.54
N ALA A 269 -26.26 2.55 -11.35
CA ALA A 269 -25.45 2.47 -10.12
C ALA A 269 -24.50 1.28 -10.15
N TYR A 270 -24.98 0.12 -10.63
CA TYR A 270 -24.17 -1.08 -10.82
C TYR A 270 -23.13 -0.91 -11.93
N TYR A 271 -23.50 -0.27 -13.03
CA TYR A 271 -22.58 0.06 -14.12
C TYR A 271 -21.43 0.97 -13.64
N ASP A 272 -21.74 2.03 -12.88
CA ASP A 272 -20.72 2.92 -12.33
C ASP A 272 -19.89 2.24 -11.23
N PHE A 273 -20.46 1.30 -10.45
CA PHE A 273 -19.69 0.44 -9.56
C PHE A 273 -18.69 -0.45 -10.32
N GLN A 274 -19.10 -1.07 -11.43
CA GLN A 274 -18.18 -1.86 -12.27
C GLN A 274 -17.03 -1.02 -12.83
N LYS A 275 -17.23 0.28 -13.14
CA LYS A 275 -16.12 1.19 -13.48
C LYS A 275 -15.13 1.33 -12.33
N THR A 276 -15.61 1.48 -11.10
CA THR A 276 -14.73 1.55 -9.92
C THR A 276 -13.94 0.25 -9.74
N VAL A 277 -14.56 -0.90 -9.98
CA VAL A 277 -13.88 -2.22 -9.95
C VAL A 277 -12.81 -2.31 -11.03
N LEU A 278 -13.08 -1.87 -12.26
CA LEU A 278 -12.07 -1.86 -13.33
C LEU A 278 -10.91 -0.92 -13.02
N GLN A 279 -11.15 0.24 -12.44
CA GLN A 279 -10.08 1.14 -11.98
C GLN A 279 -9.21 0.50 -10.89
N LEU A 280 -9.76 -0.39 -10.06
CA LEU A 280 -8.97 -1.18 -9.12
C LEU A 280 -8.15 -2.26 -9.85
N ALA A 281 -8.74 -2.94 -10.82
CA ALA A 281 -8.04 -3.93 -11.64
C ALA A 281 -6.83 -3.31 -12.38
N GLU A 282 -6.99 -2.11 -12.95
CA GLU A 282 -5.91 -1.36 -13.60
C GLU A 282 -4.79 -0.94 -12.63
N ARG A 283 -5.07 -0.88 -11.33
CA ARG A 283 -4.08 -0.65 -10.27
C ARG A 283 -3.46 -1.95 -9.74
N GLY A 284 -3.83 -3.10 -10.31
CA GLY A 284 -3.30 -4.42 -9.96
C GLY A 284 -3.99 -5.12 -8.80
N VAL A 285 -5.20 -4.68 -8.43
CA VAL A 285 -6.07 -5.41 -7.51
C VAL A 285 -6.67 -6.61 -8.24
N LEU A 286 -6.60 -7.78 -7.62
CA LEU A 286 -7.16 -9.01 -8.19
C LEU A 286 -8.67 -9.00 -8.02
N ILE A 287 -9.39 -9.14 -9.12
CA ILE A 287 -10.85 -9.22 -9.11
C ILE A 287 -11.24 -10.69 -9.19
N THR A 288 -12.10 -11.13 -8.28
CA THR A 288 -12.61 -12.51 -8.24
C THR A 288 -14.10 -12.52 -7.93
N LEU A 289 -14.77 -13.62 -8.29
CA LEU A 289 -16.19 -13.82 -7.98
C LEU A 289 -16.37 -14.94 -6.97
N CYS A 290 -17.28 -14.75 -6.01
CA CYS A 290 -17.71 -15.80 -5.07
C CYS A 290 -19.23 -15.67 -4.89
N SER A 291 -19.98 -16.41 -5.70
CA SER A 291 -21.43 -16.24 -5.82
C SER A 291 -22.18 -17.56 -5.82
N LYS A 292 -23.41 -17.55 -5.30
CA LYS A 292 -24.31 -18.70 -5.31
C LYS A 292 -25.22 -18.69 -6.54
N ASN A 293 -24.66 -19.11 -7.67
CA ASN A 293 -25.36 -19.15 -8.95
C ASN A 293 -24.99 -20.40 -9.77
N ASN A 294 -25.73 -20.62 -10.86
CA ASN A 294 -25.23 -21.42 -11.96
C ASN A 294 -24.11 -20.66 -12.68
N GLU A 295 -22.97 -21.32 -12.86
CA GLU A 295 -21.80 -20.75 -13.51
C GLU A 295 -22.12 -20.19 -14.91
N GLN A 296 -22.89 -20.93 -15.72
CA GLN A 296 -23.15 -20.52 -17.10
C GLN A 296 -23.97 -19.23 -17.18
N ASP A 297 -24.90 -19.00 -16.26
CA ASP A 297 -25.77 -17.82 -16.25
C ASP A 297 -24.95 -16.55 -15.96
N VAL A 298 -24.06 -16.61 -14.97
CA VAL A 298 -23.14 -15.51 -14.64
C VAL A 298 -22.20 -15.24 -15.80
N LEU A 299 -21.61 -16.28 -16.37
CA LEU A 299 -20.68 -16.15 -17.49
C LEU A 299 -21.36 -15.56 -18.73
N ASP A 300 -22.62 -15.93 -18.99
CA ASP A 300 -23.40 -15.35 -20.07
C ASP A 300 -23.69 -13.86 -19.86
N VAL A 301 -23.99 -13.42 -18.63
CA VAL A 301 -24.10 -11.98 -18.33
C VAL A 301 -22.79 -11.27 -18.61
N LEU A 302 -21.67 -11.79 -18.11
CA LEU A 302 -20.36 -11.17 -18.32
C LEU A 302 -20.04 -11.04 -19.81
N ASP A 303 -20.29 -12.08 -20.61
CA ASP A 303 -19.90 -12.07 -22.02
C ASP A 303 -20.89 -11.33 -22.93
N LYS A 304 -22.19 -11.56 -22.73
CA LYS A 304 -23.24 -11.19 -23.69
C LYS A 304 -23.99 -9.92 -23.30
N HIS A 305 -24.08 -9.58 -22.01
CA HIS A 305 -24.85 -8.41 -21.59
C HIS A 305 -24.16 -7.12 -22.10
N PRO A 306 -24.86 -6.23 -22.82
CA PRO A 306 -24.25 -5.07 -23.50
C PRO A 306 -23.60 -4.08 -22.52
N TRP A 307 -24.17 -3.95 -21.33
CA TRP A 307 -23.68 -3.05 -20.29
C TRP A 307 -22.73 -3.69 -19.27
N SER A 308 -22.40 -4.98 -19.41
CA SER A 308 -21.38 -5.59 -18.54
C SER A 308 -19.99 -5.11 -18.93
N LEU A 309 -19.37 -4.32 -18.05
CA LEU A 309 -18.00 -3.83 -18.20
C LEU A 309 -16.98 -4.86 -17.72
N LEU A 310 -17.32 -5.59 -16.65
CA LEU A 310 -16.55 -6.76 -16.23
C LEU A 310 -16.73 -7.89 -17.24
N LYS A 311 -15.61 -8.55 -17.53
CA LYS A 311 -15.45 -9.62 -18.52
C LYS A 311 -14.55 -10.68 -17.91
N ARG A 312 -14.57 -11.90 -18.44
CA ARG A 312 -13.80 -13.03 -17.90
C ARG A 312 -12.29 -12.74 -17.81
N ASN A 313 -11.74 -12.00 -18.77
CA ASN A 313 -10.32 -11.63 -18.81
C ASN A 313 -9.91 -10.66 -17.69
N HIS A 314 -10.86 -10.00 -17.03
CA HIS A 314 -10.61 -9.16 -15.86
C HIS A 314 -10.54 -9.97 -14.55
N LEU A 315 -10.99 -11.23 -14.56
CA LEU A 315 -11.06 -12.07 -13.38
C LEU A 315 -9.75 -12.86 -13.18
N SER A 316 -9.27 -12.87 -11.94
CA SER A 316 -8.12 -13.69 -11.51
C SER A 316 -8.52 -15.07 -10.98
N GLY A 317 -9.82 -15.32 -10.85
CA GLY A 317 -10.42 -16.57 -10.37
C GLY A 317 -11.88 -16.36 -10.01
N PHE A 318 -12.67 -17.43 -9.97
CA PHE A 318 -14.05 -17.38 -9.52
C PHE A 318 -14.49 -18.69 -8.86
N ARG A 319 -15.48 -18.61 -7.99
CA ARG A 319 -16.26 -19.72 -7.43
C ARG A 319 -17.73 -19.38 -7.59
N ILE A 320 -18.34 -19.95 -8.62
CA ILE A 320 -19.75 -19.76 -8.94
C ILE A 320 -20.42 -21.12 -8.82
N ASN A 321 -20.90 -21.43 -7.63
CA ASN A 321 -21.45 -22.72 -7.27
C ASN A 321 -22.38 -22.58 -6.06
N TRP A 322 -23.01 -23.67 -5.63
CA TRP A 322 -23.93 -23.67 -4.48
C TRP A 322 -23.24 -24.01 -3.15
N ASP A 323 -21.90 -24.03 -3.13
CA ASP A 323 -21.14 -24.32 -1.92
C ASP A 323 -21.09 -23.11 -0.97
N ASP A 324 -20.59 -23.34 0.24
CA ASP A 324 -20.43 -22.30 1.25
C ASP A 324 -19.40 -21.23 0.81
N LYS A 325 -19.76 -19.95 0.94
CA LYS A 325 -18.91 -18.83 0.50
C LYS A 325 -17.61 -18.75 1.31
N ALA A 326 -17.60 -19.13 2.59
CA ALA A 326 -16.38 -19.13 3.39
C ALA A 326 -15.40 -20.21 2.90
N ALA A 327 -15.89 -21.40 2.57
CA ALA A 327 -15.08 -22.45 1.95
C ALA A 327 -14.48 -21.98 0.60
N ASN A 328 -15.32 -21.40 -0.26
CA ASN A 328 -14.90 -20.83 -1.54
C ASN A 328 -13.81 -19.75 -1.41
N LEU A 329 -13.94 -18.85 -0.42
CA LEU A 329 -12.93 -17.83 -0.13
C LEU A 329 -11.59 -18.45 0.30
N ILE A 330 -11.60 -19.50 1.12
CA ILE A 330 -10.38 -20.22 1.52
C ILE A 330 -9.71 -20.85 0.30
N GLU A 331 -10.49 -21.44 -0.60
CA GLU A 331 -9.95 -22.03 -1.83
C GLU A 331 -9.35 -20.97 -2.76
N LEU A 332 -10.05 -19.85 -2.96
CA LEU A 332 -9.53 -18.71 -3.75
C LEU A 332 -8.24 -18.17 -3.14
N ALA A 333 -8.16 -18.05 -1.82
CA ALA A 333 -6.94 -17.61 -1.11
C ALA A 333 -5.77 -18.57 -1.35
N LYS A 334 -6.01 -19.88 -1.30
CA LYS A 334 -4.99 -20.91 -1.61
C LYS A 334 -4.56 -20.86 -3.08
N GLU A 335 -5.51 -20.74 -4.00
CA GLU A 335 -5.27 -20.67 -5.43
C GLU A 335 -4.43 -19.45 -5.81
N LEU A 336 -4.74 -18.29 -5.23
CA LEU A 336 -4.03 -17.04 -5.46
C LEU A 336 -2.74 -16.89 -4.63
N ASN A 337 -2.44 -17.85 -3.75
CA ASN A 337 -1.33 -17.80 -2.79
C ASN A 337 -1.31 -16.49 -1.96
N LEU A 338 -2.49 -16.08 -1.48
CA LEU A 338 -2.69 -14.87 -0.69
C LEU A 338 -3.29 -15.23 0.69
N GLY A 339 -2.91 -14.47 1.71
CA GLY A 339 -3.58 -14.57 3.02
C GLY A 339 -4.98 -13.97 2.95
N LEU A 340 -5.93 -14.53 3.71
CA LEU A 340 -7.31 -14.04 3.81
C LEU A 340 -7.39 -12.58 4.28
N ASP A 341 -6.39 -12.12 5.02
CA ASP A 341 -6.29 -10.73 5.45
C ASP A 341 -6.04 -9.74 4.30
N ALA A 342 -5.71 -10.22 3.10
CA ALA A 342 -5.57 -9.42 1.89
C ALA A 342 -6.89 -9.31 1.08
N PHE A 343 -7.98 -9.93 1.54
CA PHE A 343 -9.25 -10.00 0.82
C PHE A 343 -10.25 -8.96 1.31
N VAL A 344 -11.00 -8.40 0.37
CA VAL A 344 -12.24 -7.65 0.62
C VAL A 344 -13.37 -8.40 -0.07
N PHE A 345 -14.42 -8.76 0.66
CA PHE A 345 -15.61 -9.41 0.14
C PHE A 345 -16.79 -8.43 0.13
N VAL A 346 -17.44 -8.26 -1.02
CA VAL A 346 -18.63 -7.42 -1.20
C VAL A 346 -19.83 -8.30 -1.52
N ASP A 347 -20.91 -8.12 -0.76
CA ASP A 347 -22.14 -8.89 -0.88
C ASP A 347 -23.34 -8.01 -0.49
N ASP A 348 -24.51 -8.24 -1.09
CA ASP A 348 -25.77 -7.59 -0.71
C ASP A 348 -26.41 -8.28 0.50
N ASN A 349 -26.11 -9.55 0.73
CA ASN A 349 -26.72 -10.36 1.76
C ASN A 349 -26.00 -10.20 3.11
N ARG A 350 -26.62 -9.43 4.01
CA ARG A 350 -26.13 -9.19 5.38
C ARG A 350 -25.80 -10.48 6.15
N ARG A 351 -26.57 -11.56 5.94
CA ARG A 351 -26.35 -12.84 6.63
C ARG A 351 -25.06 -13.52 6.17
N GLU A 352 -24.78 -13.49 4.87
CA GLU A 352 -23.53 -14.02 4.31
C GLU A 352 -22.34 -13.22 4.85
N LEU A 353 -22.43 -11.89 4.89
CA LEU A 353 -21.37 -11.06 5.46
C LEU A 353 -21.13 -11.32 6.95
N GLU A 354 -22.19 -11.48 7.75
CA GLU A 354 -22.06 -11.83 9.17
C GLU A 354 -21.40 -13.20 9.37
N LEU A 355 -21.77 -14.19 8.56
CA LEU A 355 -21.14 -15.51 8.57
C LEU A 355 -19.66 -15.41 8.23
N ILE A 356 -19.29 -14.67 7.17
CA ILE A 356 -17.89 -14.45 6.81
C ILE A 356 -17.12 -13.75 7.93
N ARG A 357 -17.69 -12.74 8.60
CA ARG A 357 -17.05 -12.07 9.75
C ARG A 357 -16.78 -13.02 10.92
N GLN A 358 -17.68 -13.97 11.17
CA GLN A 358 -17.54 -14.94 12.25
C GLN A 358 -16.51 -16.03 11.92
N VAL A 359 -16.59 -16.61 10.72
CA VAL A 359 -15.77 -17.75 10.31
C VAL A 359 -14.38 -17.30 9.83
N LEU A 360 -14.32 -16.19 9.10
CA LEU A 360 -13.10 -15.63 8.48
C LEU A 360 -12.89 -14.17 8.89
N PRO A 361 -12.64 -13.87 10.19
CA PRO A 361 -12.50 -12.51 10.69
C PRO A 361 -11.36 -11.70 10.05
N GLN A 362 -10.44 -12.35 9.33
CA GLN A 362 -9.38 -11.68 8.58
C GLN A 362 -9.89 -11.00 7.29
N VAL A 363 -10.97 -11.52 6.69
CA VAL A 363 -11.55 -10.98 5.45
C VAL A 363 -12.31 -9.70 5.77
N THR A 364 -12.00 -8.62 5.05
CA THR A 364 -12.76 -7.37 5.19
C THR A 364 -14.07 -7.49 4.41
N THR A 365 -15.20 -7.37 5.08
CA THR A 365 -16.53 -7.46 4.44
C THR A 365 -17.13 -6.07 4.23
N LEU A 366 -17.64 -5.79 3.04
CA LEU A 366 -18.39 -4.57 2.72
C LEU A 366 -19.80 -4.92 2.25
N GLN A 367 -20.79 -4.22 2.81
CA GLN A 367 -22.20 -4.39 2.45
C GLN A 367 -22.54 -3.49 1.27
N VAL A 368 -23.24 -4.03 0.27
CA VAL A 368 -23.87 -3.20 -0.76
C VAL A 368 -24.82 -2.21 -0.07
N PRO A 369 -24.67 -0.88 -0.26
CA PRO A 369 -25.48 0.10 0.46
C PRO A 369 -26.96 0.00 0.08
N ASP A 370 -27.84 0.16 1.07
CA ASP A 370 -29.30 0.24 0.83
C ASP A 370 -29.65 1.37 -0.16
N LYS A 371 -28.82 2.42 -0.18
CA LYS A 371 -28.93 3.55 -1.11
C LYS A 371 -27.91 3.38 -2.25
N LEU A 372 -28.37 2.82 -3.36
CA LEU A 372 -27.50 2.47 -4.50
C LEU A 372 -26.70 3.66 -5.08
N TYR A 373 -27.14 4.90 -4.91
CA TYR A 373 -26.36 6.07 -5.36
C TYR A 373 -25.04 6.25 -4.59
N GLU A 374 -24.87 5.61 -3.42
CA GLU A 374 -23.62 5.60 -2.65
C GLU A 374 -22.67 4.47 -3.09
N TYR A 375 -23.17 3.50 -3.86
CA TYR A 375 -22.45 2.27 -4.18
C TYR A 375 -21.18 2.49 -5.01
N PRO A 376 -21.15 3.34 -6.07
CA PRO A 376 -19.93 3.57 -6.85
C PRO A 376 -18.75 4.08 -6.02
N ALA A 377 -19.03 4.82 -4.94
CA ALA A 377 -18.01 5.38 -4.05
C ALA A 377 -17.54 4.39 -2.96
N LEU A 378 -18.23 3.26 -2.76
CA LEU A 378 -17.98 2.32 -1.65
C LEU A 378 -16.49 1.96 -1.50
N LEU A 379 -15.84 1.57 -2.60
CA LEU A 379 -14.45 1.09 -2.60
C LEU A 379 -13.39 2.21 -2.52
N GLN A 380 -13.80 3.48 -2.63
CA GLN A 380 -12.90 4.64 -2.61
C GLN A 380 -12.84 5.31 -1.24
N ARG A 381 -13.73 4.95 -0.30
CA ARG A 381 -13.89 5.66 0.98
C ARG A 381 -12.75 5.39 1.96
N ASP A 382 -12.41 4.12 2.15
CA ASP A 382 -11.58 3.67 3.29
C ASP A 382 -10.11 3.42 2.95
N GLY A 383 -9.70 3.64 1.69
CA GLY A 383 -8.33 3.44 1.25
C GLY A 383 -7.84 1.99 1.34
N LEU A 384 -8.76 1.02 1.37
CA LEU A 384 -8.45 -0.41 1.52
C LEU A 384 -7.48 -0.93 0.46
N PHE A 385 -7.50 -0.34 -0.73
CA PHE A 385 -6.65 -0.72 -1.87
C PHE A 385 -5.60 0.33 -2.22
N ASP A 386 -5.39 1.32 -1.35
CA ASP A 386 -4.43 2.39 -1.63
C ASP A 386 -3.00 1.83 -1.58
N THR A 387 -2.19 2.20 -2.55
CA THR A 387 -0.77 1.86 -2.63
C THR A 387 0.01 3.11 -2.95
N LEU A 388 1.11 3.35 -2.22
CA LEU A 388 2.03 4.45 -2.52
C LEU A 388 2.94 4.13 -3.69
N ILE A 389 2.93 2.87 -4.15
CA ILE A 389 3.73 2.43 -5.28
C ILE A 389 2.88 1.59 -6.22
N THR A 390 2.63 2.14 -7.41
CA THR A 390 2.05 1.41 -8.54
C THR A 390 3.18 1.04 -9.48
N SER A 391 3.55 -0.23 -9.57
CA SER A 391 4.55 -0.67 -10.56
C SER A 391 3.86 -1.06 -11.87
N GLN A 392 4.57 -0.98 -12.99
CA GLN A 392 4.08 -1.51 -14.28
C GLN A 392 3.75 -3.01 -14.19
N GLU A 393 4.37 -3.72 -13.24
CA GLU A 393 4.17 -5.14 -12.97
C GLU A 393 2.83 -5.43 -12.27
N ASP A 394 2.29 -4.47 -11.51
CA ASP A 394 0.95 -4.57 -10.92
C ASP A 394 -0.13 -4.50 -12.02
N LYS A 395 0.11 -3.79 -13.14
CA LYS A 395 -0.77 -3.79 -14.32
C LYS A 395 -0.78 -5.11 -15.09
N LEU A 396 0.34 -5.84 -15.05
CA LEU A 396 0.51 -7.14 -15.73
C LEU A 396 0.10 -8.33 -14.84
N ARG A 397 -0.49 -8.07 -13.66
CA ARG A 397 -0.77 -9.11 -12.67
C ARG A 397 -1.88 -10.07 -13.13
N THR A 398 -2.87 -9.57 -13.86
CA THR A 398 -3.96 -10.41 -14.39
C THR A 398 -3.47 -11.40 -15.46
N SER A 399 -2.55 -10.98 -16.34
CA SER A 399 -1.96 -11.90 -17.33
C SER A 399 -1.07 -12.97 -16.68
N LEU A 400 -0.38 -12.62 -15.59
CA LEU A 400 0.46 -13.56 -14.84
C LEU A 400 -0.32 -14.70 -14.17
N TYR A 401 -1.58 -14.49 -13.75
CA TYR A 401 -2.42 -15.56 -13.21
C TYR A 401 -2.93 -16.52 -14.30
N GLN A 402 -3.17 -16.03 -15.52
CA GLN A 402 -3.45 -16.89 -16.67
C GLN A 402 -2.24 -17.79 -16.98
N THR A 403 -1.02 -17.25 -16.86
CA THR A 403 0.22 -18.04 -16.98
C THR A 403 0.41 -19.02 -15.82
N GLU A 404 0.01 -18.68 -14.59
CA GLU A 404 0.11 -19.60 -13.44
C GLU A 404 -0.87 -20.77 -13.54
N ALA A 405 -2.07 -20.55 -14.10
CA ALA A 405 -3.00 -21.64 -14.42
C ALA A 405 -2.38 -22.62 -15.44
N GLN A 406 -1.69 -22.12 -16.47
CA GLN A 406 -0.93 -22.94 -17.41
C GLN A 406 0.21 -23.70 -16.71
N ARG A 407 0.97 -23.04 -15.83
CA ARG A 407 2.03 -23.68 -15.03
C ARG A 407 1.51 -24.78 -14.11
N LYS A 408 0.31 -24.62 -13.54
CA LYS A 408 -0.35 -25.62 -12.69
C LYS A 408 -0.84 -26.82 -13.50
N ALA A 409 -1.39 -26.58 -14.69
CA ALA A 409 -1.74 -27.64 -15.63
C ALA A 409 -0.50 -28.42 -16.07
N GLU A 410 0.63 -27.74 -16.30
CA GLU A 410 1.91 -28.39 -16.64
C GLU A 410 2.48 -29.20 -15.47
N ARG A 411 2.40 -28.69 -14.24
CA ARG A 411 2.87 -29.41 -13.05
C ARG A 411 2.20 -30.78 -12.92
N ASN A 412 0.92 -30.88 -13.27
CA ASN A 412 0.18 -32.15 -13.22
C ASN A 412 0.63 -33.17 -14.28
N GLN A 413 1.45 -32.75 -15.27
CA GLN A 413 2.00 -33.62 -16.31
C GLN A 413 3.37 -34.22 -15.94
N HIS A 414 3.96 -33.81 -14.81
CA HIS A 414 5.27 -34.30 -14.36
C HIS A 414 5.15 -35.17 -13.10
N PRO A 415 5.97 -36.24 -12.98
CA PRO A 415 5.86 -37.22 -11.89
C PRO A 415 6.42 -36.74 -10.55
N ASP A 416 7.37 -35.79 -10.56
CA ASP A 416 8.05 -35.27 -9.38
C ASP A 416 8.42 -33.79 -9.53
N LEU A 417 8.76 -33.13 -8.42
CA LEU A 417 9.06 -31.69 -8.38
C LEU A 417 10.34 -31.34 -9.15
N GLU A 418 11.36 -32.18 -9.13
CA GLU A 418 12.66 -31.90 -9.76
C GLU A 418 12.55 -31.95 -11.28
N SER A 419 11.85 -32.95 -11.81
CA SER A 419 11.47 -33.07 -13.22
C SER A 419 10.66 -31.87 -13.72
N TYR A 420 9.75 -31.36 -12.88
CA TYR A 420 9.00 -30.14 -13.18
C TYR A 420 9.90 -28.88 -13.18
N LEU A 421 10.76 -28.70 -12.17
CA LEU A 421 11.65 -27.54 -12.12
C LEU A 421 12.65 -27.51 -13.27
N LEU A 422 13.12 -28.68 -13.72
CA LEU A 422 13.93 -28.81 -14.95
C LEU A 422 13.16 -28.36 -16.19
N SER A 423 11.87 -28.70 -16.30
CA SER A 423 11.05 -28.37 -17.47
C SER A 423 10.72 -26.87 -17.58
N LEU A 424 10.78 -26.12 -16.48
CA LEU A 424 10.61 -24.67 -16.46
C LEU A 424 11.75 -23.91 -17.16
N GLN A 425 12.94 -24.51 -17.31
CA GLN A 425 14.13 -23.85 -17.88
C GLN A 425 14.43 -22.50 -17.21
N LEU A 426 14.61 -22.54 -15.88
CA LEU A 426 14.78 -21.32 -15.08
C LEU A 426 16.10 -20.62 -15.42
N VAL A 427 15.99 -19.36 -15.84
CA VAL A 427 17.12 -18.46 -16.04
C VAL A 427 17.04 -17.35 -14.98
N VAL A 428 18.16 -17.09 -14.31
CA VAL A 428 18.24 -16.06 -13.30
C VAL A 428 19.42 -15.12 -13.55
N ASN A 429 19.19 -13.85 -13.26
CA ASN A 429 20.19 -12.82 -13.25
C ASN A 429 20.35 -12.29 -11.82
N ILE A 430 21.58 -12.34 -11.31
CA ILE A 430 21.93 -11.87 -9.96
C ILE A 430 22.96 -10.76 -10.12
N GLN A 431 22.64 -9.58 -9.59
CA GLN A 431 23.48 -8.38 -9.70
C GLN A 431 23.37 -7.48 -8.48
N VAL A 432 24.29 -6.52 -8.37
CA VAL A 432 24.17 -5.44 -7.39
C VAL A 432 23.08 -4.48 -7.85
N ALA A 433 22.22 -4.05 -6.93
CA ALA A 433 21.07 -3.20 -7.24
C ALA A 433 21.50 -1.90 -7.93
N THR A 434 20.99 -1.69 -9.13
CA THR A 434 21.17 -0.45 -9.90
C THR A 434 20.24 0.67 -9.39
N ASP A 435 20.48 1.92 -9.80
CA ASP A 435 19.58 3.04 -9.46
C ASP A 435 18.15 2.79 -9.96
N ARG A 436 18.03 2.15 -11.12
CA ARG A 436 16.75 1.80 -11.74
C ARG A 436 15.99 0.75 -10.93
N GLU A 437 16.69 -0.11 -10.20
CA GLU A 437 16.10 -1.17 -9.39
C GLU A 437 15.83 -0.76 -7.94
N ALA A 438 16.42 0.33 -7.45
CA ALA A 438 16.28 0.78 -6.07
C ALA A 438 14.80 0.93 -5.66
N MET A 439 13.98 1.56 -6.49
CA MET A 439 12.53 1.65 -6.27
C MET A 439 11.86 0.28 -6.18
N ARG A 440 12.33 -0.70 -6.95
CA ARG A 440 11.78 -2.05 -6.93
C ARG A 440 12.21 -2.82 -5.68
N VAL A 441 13.43 -2.61 -5.21
CA VAL A 441 13.90 -3.13 -3.91
C VAL A 441 13.00 -2.60 -2.79
N VAL A 442 12.75 -1.28 -2.75
CA VAL A 442 11.82 -0.65 -1.79
C VAL A 442 10.46 -1.35 -1.83
N GLN A 443 9.85 -1.49 -3.02
CA GLN A 443 8.57 -2.17 -3.19
C GLN A 443 8.56 -3.59 -2.61
N LEU A 444 9.58 -4.39 -2.89
CA LEU A 444 9.64 -5.77 -2.42
C LEU A 444 9.79 -5.83 -0.90
N THR A 445 10.58 -4.92 -0.31
CA THR A 445 10.69 -4.83 1.15
C THR A 445 9.35 -4.50 1.79
N GLN A 446 8.52 -3.65 1.18
CA GLN A 446 7.19 -3.28 1.67
C GLN A 446 6.12 -4.37 1.48
N LYS A 447 6.12 -5.03 0.31
CA LYS A 447 5.03 -5.94 -0.10
C LYS A 447 5.22 -7.41 0.31
N THR A 448 6.44 -7.81 0.67
CA THR A 448 6.79 -9.22 0.92
C THR A 448 6.69 -9.60 2.39
N ASN A 449 5.83 -10.58 2.68
CA ASN A 449 5.53 -11.05 4.04
C ASN A 449 5.79 -12.54 4.25
N GLN A 450 5.57 -13.39 3.25
CA GLN A 450 5.63 -14.85 3.41
C GLN A 450 7.07 -15.38 3.35
N PHE A 451 7.86 -14.91 2.39
CA PHE A 451 9.30 -15.19 2.31
C PHE A 451 10.07 -13.91 2.61
N ASN A 452 10.09 -13.53 3.88
CA ASN A 452 10.87 -12.40 4.38
C ASN A 452 11.35 -12.76 5.78
N LEU A 453 12.66 -12.93 5.94
CA LEU A 453 13.22 -13.50 7.17
C LEU A 453 13.21 -12.50 8.33
N THR A 454 13.27 -11.20 8.06
CA THR A 454 13.32 -10.16 9.10
C THR A 454 12.12 -9.23 9.08
N THR A 455 11.37 -9.17 7.97
CA THR A 455 10.23 -8.26 7.74
C THR A 455 10.55 -6.78 7.88
N ARG A 456 11.84 -6.42 7.83
CA ARG A 456 12.31 -5.03 7.81
C ARG A 456 11.77 -4.32 6.56
N ARG A 457 11.36 -3.07 6.75
CA ARG A 457 10.76 -2.21 5.73
C ARG A 457 11.68 -1.04 5.48
N TYR A 458 12.08 -0.86 4.23
CA TYR A 458 13.02 0.18 3.86
C TYR A 458 12.36 1.25 3.02
N SER A 459 12.73 2.49 3.31
CA SER A 459 12.45 3.63 2.43
C SER A 459 13.46 3.69 1.29
N ASP A 460 13.20 4.52 0.30
CA ASP A 460 14.17 4.81 -0.78
C ASP A 460 15.51 5.32 -0.22
N HIS A 461 15.44 6.19 0.80
CA HIS A 461 16.61 6.71 1.49
C HIS A 461 17.44 5.61 2.17
N ASP A 462 16.80 4.65 2.84
CA ASP A 462 17.52 3.54 3.47
C ASP A 462 18.27 2.68 2.44
N ILE A 463 17.62 2.38 1.31
CA ILE A 463 18.24 1.62 0.21
C ILE A 463 19.39 2.41 -0.43
N ALA A 464 19.22 3.70 -0.65
CA ALA A 464 20.28 4.57 -1.14
C ALA A 464 21.50 4.56 -0.19
N ARG A 465 21.27 4.65 1.13
CA ARG A 465 22.33 4.57 2.14
C ARG A 465 23.09 3.24 2.12
N PHE A 466 22.39 2.11 1.97
CA PHE A 466 23.05 0.80 1.83
C PHE A 466 23.91 0.75 0.57
N ARG A 467 23.40 1.27 -0.55
CA ARG A 467 24.11 1.26 -1.84
C ARG A 467 25.33 2.18 -1.87
N SER A 468 25.30 3.29 -1.14
CA SER A 468 26.44 4.23 -1.06
C SER A 468 27.51 3.79 -0.06
N SER A 469 27.22 2.82 0.82
CA SER A 469 28.16 2.35 1.83
C SER A 469 29.18 1.39 1.24
N LYS A 470 30.45 1.55 1.62
CA LYS A 470 31.52 0.58 1.28
C LYS A 470 31.43 -0.71 2.08
N ASP A 471 30.66 -0.69 3.16
CA ASP A 471 30.47 -1.81 4.09
C ASP A 471 29.05 -2.39 3.97
N ALA A 472 28.34 -2.13 2.87
CA ALA A 472 27.07 -2.79 2.60
C ALA A 472 26.90 -3.12 1.12
N CYS A 473 26.06 -4.09 0.83
CA CYS A 473 25.70 -4.44 -0.53
C CYS A 473 24.22 -4.85 -0.60
N VAL A 474 23.56 -4.47 -1.68
CA VAL A 474 22.17 -4.82 -1.97
C VAL A 474 22.19 -5.61 -3.27
N TYR A 475 21.92 -6.91 -3.21
CA TYR A 475 21.79 -7.75 -4.40
C TYR A 475 20.32 -7.92 -4.78
N THR A 476 20.08 -7.99 -6.07
CA THR A 476 18.78 -8.30 -6.67
C THR A 476 18.83 -9.63 -7.43
N LEU A 477 17.69 -10.31 -7.44
CA LEU A 477 17.47 -11.51 -8.25
C LEU A 477 16.33 -11.22 -9.22
N SER A 478 16.60 -11.31 -10.52
CA SER A 478 15.59 -11.38 -11.56
C SER A 478 15.51 -12.79 -12.12
N ALA A 479 14.30 -13.26 -12.42
CA ALA A 479 14.09 -14.62 -12.90
C ALA A 479 13.13 -14.66 -14.10
N SER A 480 13.32 -15.65 -14.97
CA SER A 480 12.40 -16.01 -16.05
C SER A 480 12.29 -17.53 -16.16
N ASP A 481 11.14 -17.98 -16.67
CA ASP A 481 10.92 -19.35 -17.10
C ASP A 481 10.46 -19.35 -18.57
N ARG A 482 10.29 -20.55 -19.16
CA ARG A 482 9.82 -20.68 -20.54
C ARG A 482 8.44 -20.07 -20.81
N PHE A 483 7.65 -19.79 -19.78
CA PHE A 483 6.32 -19.18 -19.90
C PHE A 483 6.37 -17.65 -19.79
N GLY A 484 7.51 -17.08 -19.36
CA GLY A 484 7.74 -15.64 -19.37
C GLY A 484 8.64 -15.16 -18.23
N SER A 485 8.87 -13.84 -18.21
CA SER A 485 9.61 -13.20 -17.13
C SER A 485 8.80 -13.22 -15.82
N LEU A 486 9.47 -13.58 -14.72
CA LEU A 486 8.95 -13.42 -13.36
C LEU A 486 9.27 -12.02 -12.79
N GLY A 487 10.19 -11.29 -13.46
CA GLY A 487 10.68 -9.98 -13.06
C GLY A 487 11.72 -10.06 -11.93
N LEU A 488 11.92 -8.94 -11.24
CA LEU A 488 12.76 -8.87 -10.04
C LEU A 488 11.98 -9.47 -8.86
N VAL A 489 12.48 -10.61 -8.38
CA VAL A 489 11.81 -11.48 -7.43
C VAL A 489 12.54 -11.68 -6.11
N GLY A 490 13.81 -11.28 -5.97
CA GLY A 490 14.57 -11.45 -4.73
C GLY A 490 15.44 -10.25 -4.35
N VAL A 491 15.62 -10.04 -3.06
CA VAL A 491 16.50 -9.01 -2.47
C VAL A 491 17.33 -9.64 -1.36
N PHE A 492 18.63 -9.38 -1.36
CA PHE A 492 19.57 -9.78 -0.32
C PHE A 492 20.42 -8.56 0.10
N ILE A 493 20.27 -8.13 1.35
CA ILE A 493 20.99 -6.99 1.93
C ILE A 493 21.97 -7.52 2.97
N VAL A 494 23.22 -7.12 2.84
CA VAL A 494 24.32 -7.54 3.72
C VAL A 494 25.15 -6.34 4.15
N GLN A 495 25.66 -6.38 5.37
CA GLN A 495 26.57 -5.38 5.91
C GLN A 495 27.85 -6.06 6.41
N ARG A 496 29.00 -5.42 6.19
CA ARG A 496 30.30 -5.90 6.66
C ARG A 496 30.60 -5.36 8.05
N ARG A 497 31.07 -6.24 8.92
CA ARG A 497 31.64 -5.92 10.24
C ARG A 497 32.95 -6.66 10.39
N GLN A 498 34.06 -5.98 10.09
CA GLN A 498 35.39 -6.60 10.03
C GLN A 498 35.39 -7.83 9.10
N GLU A 499 35.68 -9.03 9.62
CA GLU A 499 35.71 -10.29 8.88
C GLU A 499 34.36 -11.06 8.92
N THR A 500 33.32 -10.41 9.45
CA THR A 500 31.96 -10.96 9.55
C THR A 500 31.02 -10.24 8.60
N ALA A 501 30.26 -11.00 7.80
CA ALA A 501 29.13 -10.45 7.04
C ALA A 501 27.82 -10.68 7.81
N VAL A 502 27.08 -9.62 8.06
CA VAL A 502 25.77 -9.65 8.72
C VAL A 502 24.69 -9.54 7.65
N VAL A 503 23.91 -10.60 7.47
CA VAL A 503 22.73 -10.58 6.61
C VAL A 503 21.66 -9.75 7.29
N ASP A 504 21.40 -8.58 6.70
CA ASP A 504 20.37 -7.68 7.19
C ASP A 504 18.98 -8.16 6.77
N SER A 505 18.81 -8.50 5.50
CA SER A 505 17.50 -8.87 4.94
C SER A 505 17.64 -9.85 3.80
N LEU A 506 16.81 -10.89 3.83
CA LEU A 506 16.57 -11.79 2.71
C LEU A 506 15.06 -11.90 2.51
N LEU A 507 14.61 -11.61 1.29
CA LEU A 507 13.22 -11.74 0.92
C LEU A 507 13.07 -12.14 -0.54
N MET A 508 11.96 -12.80 -0.83
CA MET A 508 11.56 -13.16 -2.19
C MET A 508 10.07 -12.99 -2.39
N SER A 509 9.69 -12.52 -3.58
CA SER A 509 8.31 -12.45 -3.99
C SER A 509 7.68 -13.84 -4.06
N CYS A 510 6.35 -13.91 -3.90
CA CYS A 510 5.61 -15.17 -3.99
C CYS A 510 5.77 -15.90 -5.33
N ARG A 511 6.19 -15.21 -6.39
CA ARG A 511 6.41 -15.80 -7.73
C ARG A 511 7.66 -16.66 -7.82
N ALA A 512 8.62 -16.46 -6.90
CA ALA A 512 9.84 -17.28 -6.82
C ALA A 512 9.69 -18.49 -5.89
N LEU A 513 8.62 -18.54 -5.09
CA LEU A 513 8.43 -19.60 -4.10
C LEU A 513 8.30 -20.99 -4.74
N GLY A 514 8.84 -22.00 -4.07
CA GLY A 514 8.74 -23.40 -4.47
C GLY A 514 9.66 -23.80 -5.64
N ARG A 515 10.57 -22.91 -6.07
CA ARG A 515 11.47 -23.12 -7.21
C ARG A 515 12.94 -23.28 -6.82
N ARG A 516 13.25 -23.33 -5.51
CA ARG A 516 14.61 -23.37 -4.93
C ARG A 516 15.52 -22.19 -5.37
N LEU A 517 14.93 -21.10 -5.83
CA LEU A 517 15.66 -19.88 -6.23
C LEU A 517 16.38 -19.25 -5.03
N GLU A 518 15.81 -19.40 -3.84
CA GLU A 518 16.36 -18.89 -2.58
C GLU A 518 17.78 -19.39 -2.29
N VAL A 519 18.03 -20.68 -2.51
CA VAL A 519 19.33 -21.30 -2.23
C VAL A 519 20.35 -20.80 -3.25
N ALA A 520 20.02 -20.85 -4.54
CA ALA A 520 20.91 -20.38 -5.60
C ALA A 520 21.29 -18.91 -5.40
N PHE A 521 20.30 -18.07 -5.05
CA PHE A 521 20.51 -16.64 -4.85
C PHE A 521 21.44 -16.35 -3.68
N VAL A 522 21.18 -16.94 -2.50
CA VAL A 522 22.02 -16.74 -1.32
C VAL A 522 23.44 -17.23 -1.55
N LEU A 523 23.62 -18.44 -2.11
CA LEU A 523 24.96 -18.99 -2.36
C LEU A 523 25.77 -18.12 -3.32
N GLU A 524 25.16 -17.64 -4.41
CA GLU A 524 25.85 -16.79 -5.37
C GLU A 524 26.20 -15.41 -4.78
N CYS A 525 25.30 -14.81 -3.99
CA CYS A 525 25.60 -13.57 -3.26
C CYS A 525 26.74 -13.78 -2.26
N MET A 526 26.69 -14.84 -1.45
CA MET A 526 27.75 -15.17 -0.48
C MET A 526 29.10 -15.35 -1.19
N ARG A 527 29.12 -16.05 -2.33
CA ARG A 527 30.33 -16.26 -3.12
C ARG A 527 30.96 -14.94 -3.59
N ARG A 528 30.16 -14.01 -4.11
CA ARG A 528 30.64 -12.69 -4.53
C ARG A 528 31.16 -11.88 -3.35
N ILE A 529 30.43 -11.87 -2.24
CA ILE A 529 30.83 -11.15 -1.01
C ILE A 529 32.13 -11.70 -0.42
N VAL A 530 32.31 -13.02 -0.38
CA VAL A 530 33.57 -13.63 0.09
C VAL A 530 34.73 -13.21 -0.81
N ALA A 531 34.53 -13.20 -2.14
CA ALA A 531 35.55 -12.77 -3.09
C ALA A 531 35.92 -11.28 -2.93
N ASP A 532 34.92 -10.42 -2.71
CA ASP A 532 35.12 -8.96 -2.66
C ASP A 532 35.59 -8.46 -1.29
N TRP A 533 35.12 -9.06 -0.20
CA TRP A 533 35.33 -8.58 1.17
C TRP A 533 36.20 -9.49 2.04
N GLY A 534 36.54 -10.70 1.60
CA GLY A 534 37.36 -11.63 2.37
C GLY A 534 36.70 -12.15 3.64
N ILE A 535 35.38 -12.37 3.60
CA ILE A 535 34.58 -12.78 4.75
C ILE A 535 34.92 -14.20 5.20
N LEU A 536 35.09 -14.40 6.51
CA LEU A 536 35.35 -15.70 7.12
C LEU A 536 34.14 -16.27 7.86
N THR A 537 33.22 -15.40 8.28
CA THR A 537 32.06 -15.79 9.08
C THR A 537 30.82 -15.00 8.69
N TRP A 538 29.65 -15.61 8.87
CA TRP A 538 28.37 -14.98 8.58
C TRP A 538 27.50 -14.95 9.82
N GLU A 539 26.74 -13.87 9.99
CA GLU A 539 25.65 -13.76 10.94
C GLU A 539 24.36 -13.47 10.21
N ALA A 540 23.28 -14.09 10.65
CA ALA A 540 21.96 -13.87 10.07
C ALA A 540 20.87 -13.93 11.14
N GLU A 541 19.74 -13.32 10.85
CA GLU A 541 18.65 -13.20 11.79
C GLU A 541 17.33 -13.67 11.16
N TYR A 542 16.46 -14.23 12.00
CA TYR A 542 15.06 -14.45 11.70
C TYR A 542 14.19 -13.77 12.75
N LEU A 543 13.25 -12.94 12.29
CA LEU A 543 12.23 -12.28 13.10
C LEU A 543 10.87 -12.88 12.75
N SER A 544 10.32 -13.63 13.68
CA SER A 544 9.08 -14.36 13.52
C SER A 544 7.88 -13.42 13.46
N THR A 545 7.02 -13.70 12.50
CA THR A 545 5.70 -13.09 12.34
C THR A 545 4.69 -14.19 12.08
N ALA A 546 3.40 -13.85 12.15
CA ALA A 546 2.33 -14.79 11.82
C ALA A 546 2.39 -15.31 10.36
N LYS A 547 3.13 -14.65 9.46
CA LYS A 547 3.11 -14.93 8.01
C LYS A 547 4.39 -15.54 7.45
N ASN A 548 5.51 -15.47 8.16
CA ASN A 548 6.82 -15.93 7.66
C ASN A 548 7.31 -17.21 8.35
N SER A 549 6.43 -18.00 8.96
CA SER A 549 6.79 -19.26 9.62
C SER A 549 7.42 -20.27 8.64
N GLN A 550 7.04 -20.22 7.36
CA GLN A 550 7.58 -21.13 6.33
C GLN A 550 9.09 -20.99 6.10
N VAL A 551 9.71 -19.87 6.50
CA VAL A 551 11.16 -19.62 6.34
C VAL A 551 11.93 -19.69 7.67
N ALA A 552 11.27 -20.10 8.76
CA ALA A 552 11.86 -20.06 10.10
C ALA A 552 13.15 -20.89 10.24
N ASP A 553 13.28 -21.95 9.44
CA ASP A 553 14.41 -22.86 9.49
C ASP A 553 15.38 -22.69 8.30
N PHE A 554 15.15 -21.68 7.45
CA PHE A 554 15.93 -21.47 6.23
C PHE A 554 17.44 -21.37 6.49
N TRP A 555 17.87 -20.58 7.48
CA TRP A 555 19.30 -20.45 7.81
C TRP A 555 19.91 -21.76 8.29
N SER A 556 19.16 -22.56 9.06
CA SER A 556 19.60 -23.89 9.49
C SER A 556 19.75 -24.86 8.33
N THR A 557 18.85 -24.80 7.33
CA THR A 557 19.00 -25.60 6.10
C THR A 557 20.24 -25.24 5.30
N LEU A 558 20.75 -24.02 5.45
CA LEU A 558 22.01 -23.56 4.87
C LEU A 558 23.25 -23.87 5.73
N GLY A 559 23.09 -24.62 6.83
CA GLY A 559 24.21 -24.99 7.72
C GLY A 559 24.58 -23.92 8.75
N PHE A 560 23.79 -22.86 8.92
CA PHE A 560 24.04 -21.90 10.00
C PHE A 560 23.61 -22.48 11.35
N ALA A 561 24.48 -22.37 12.35
CA ALA A 561 24.20 -22.77 13.72
C ALA A 561 23.36 -21.70 14.44
N LEU A 562 22.33 -22.13 15.17
CA LEU A 562 21.55 -21.25 16.04
C LEU A 562 22.40 -20.84 17.26
N LEU A 563 22.57 -19.55 17.48
CA LEU A 563 23.30 -18.99 18.62
C LEU A 563 22.39 -18.60 19.77
N GLU A 564 21.29 -17.91 19.44
CA GLU A 564 20.37 -17.33 20.41
C GLU A 564 18.93 -17.43 19.91
N GLN A 565 18.00 -17.69 20.82
CA GLN A 565 16.57 -17.61 20.56
C GLN A 565 15.88 -16.92 21.74
N ALA A 566 15.25 -15.78 21.46
CA ALA A 566 14.52 -14.99 22.45
C ALA A 566 13.29 -14.37 21.78
N GLU A 567 12.10 -14.49 22.41
CA GLU A 567 10.85 -13.81 22.04
C GLU A 567 10.67 -13.47 20.54
N GLY A 568 10.52 -14.50 19.69
CA GLY A 568 10.27 -14.34 18.26
C GLY A 568 11.49 -13.99 17.41
N ARG A 569 12.68 -13.82 18.00
CA ARG A 569 13.96 -13.60 17.32
C ARG A 569 14.84 -14.86 17.40
N ARG A 570 15.50 -15.19 16.29
CA ARG A 570 16.53 -16.24 16.21
C ARG A 570 17.78 -15.67 15.55
N LEU A 571 18.93 -15.84 16.19
CA LEU A 571 20.24 -15.42 15.68
C LEU A 571 21.04 -16.65 15.24
N TYR A 572 21.62 -16.56 14.06
CA TYR A 572 22.34 -17.64 13.40
C TYR A 572 23.77 -17.22 13.06
N ARG A 573 24.71 -18.17 13.10
CA ARG A 573 26.09 -17.95 12.66
C ARG A 573 26.62 -19.13 11.86
N LEU A 574 27.34 -18.82 10.79
CA LEU A 574 28.14 -19.77 10.03
C LEU A 574 29.62 -19.46 10.27
N GLN A 575 30.36 -20.41 10.83
CA GLN A 575 31.81 -20.32 11.05
C GLN A 575 32.61 -20.81 9.83
N ALA A 576 32.18 -20.41 8.65
CA ALA A 576 32.83 -20.72 7.39
C ALA A 576 32.52 -19.60 6.38
N ALA A 577 33.41 -19.41 5.40
CA ALA A 577 33.19 -18.47 4.32
C ALA A 577 31.99 -18.86 3.45
N MET A 578 31.80 -20.16 3.21
CA MET A 578 30.71 -20.73 2.42
C MET A 578 30.10 -21.96 3.12
N PRO A 579 28.80 -22.23 2.94
CA PRO A 579 28.16 -23.44 3.43
C PRO A 579 28.47 -24.66 2.55
N GLU A 580 28.43 -25.85 3.13
CA GLU A 580 28.67 -27.14 2.44
C GLU A 580 27.40 -27.67 1.75
N ILE A 581 26.89 -26.90 0.78
CA ILE A 581 25.67 -27.22 0.04
C ILE A 581 25.86 -26.90 -1.43
N ASP A 582 25.47 -27.84 -2.29
CA ASP A 582 25.52 -27.65 -3.73
C ASP A 582 24.40 -26.72 -4.23
N PRO A 583 24.69 -25.82 -5.18
CA PRO A 583 23.65 -25.01 -5.81
C PRO A 583 22.71 -25.90 -6.64
N PRO A 584 21.42 -25.55 -6.77
CA PRO A 584 20.49 -26.31 -7.59
C PRO A 584 20.95 -26.37 -9.06
N SER A 585 21.13 -27.57 -9.60
CA SER A 585 21.71 -27.80 -10.94
C SER A 585 20.81 -27.36 -12.09
N PHE A 586 19.51 -27.20 -11.85
CA PHE A 586 18.50 -26.84 -12.84
C PHE A 586 18.28 -25.32 -13.00
N ILE A 587 19.03 -24.49 -12.28
CA ILE A 587 18.97 -23.03 -12.36
C ILE A 587 20.16 -22.53 -13.17
N HIS A 588 19.89 -21.87 -14.30
CA HIS A 588 20.93 -21.21 -15.07
C HIS A 588 21.15 -19.79 -14.55
N ILE A 589 22.30 -19.53 -13.92
CA ILE A 589 22.70 -18.18 -13.51
C ILE A 589 23.43 -17.51 -14.67
N GLU A 590 22.85 -16.46 -15.22
CA GLU A 590 23.53 -15.59 -16.18
C GLU A 590 24.74 -14.95 -15.50
N ARG A 591 25.92 -15.18 -16.07
CA ARG A 591 27.16 -14.54 -15.65
C ARG A 591 27.51 -13.49 -16.69
N GLU A 592 27.76 -12.26 -16.24
CA GLU A 592 28.30 -11.19 -17.07
C GLU A 592 29.67 -11.55 -17.66
#